data_AF-A0A4Y2UJU7-F1
#
_entry.id   AF-A0A4Y2UJU7-F1
#
_cell.length_a   1.000
_cell.length_b   1.000
_cell.length_c   1.000
_cell.angle_alpha   90.00
_cell.angle_beta   90.00
_cell.angle_gamma   90.00
#
_symmetry.space_group_name_H-M   'P 1'
#
loop_
_entity.id
_entity.type
_entity.pdbx_description
1 polymer ?
#
loop_
_entity_poly.entity_id
_entity_poly.type
_entity_poly.pdbx_seq_one_letter_code
_entity_poly.pdbx_strand_id
1 'polypeptide(L)'
;ANILLSEIGEVKLADFGVAGQLTNTTSKRNSLVGTPFWMAPEVICRSAYDSKADIWSLGITAIELAKGKAPRSDLHPMKVLLLIPKSNPPQLNGNYSKHFREVVEACLNKDPANRPTAKELLKFPFIRKAKKNSYIIDLIEKYKTWKEQDSGFSNFSDSEASDS
;
A
#
# COMPACT_ATOMS: atom_id res chain seq x y z
N ALA A 1 -0.36 6.41 -5.03
CA ALA A 1 -0.50 4.98 -5.36
C ALA A 1 0.63 4.63 -6.30
N ASN A 2 1.52 3.71 -5.90
CA ASN A 2 2.89 3.65 -6.45
C ASN A 2 3.25 2.24 -6.99
N ILE A 3 2.23 1.39 -7.20
CA ILE A 3 2.34 0.07 -7.83
C ILE A 3 1.55 0.13 -9.14
N LEU A 4 2.24 -0.02 -10.26
CA LEU A 4 1.64 0.03 -11.59
C LEU A 4 1.60 -1.36 -12.24
N LEU A 5 0.58 -1.56 -13.06
CA LEU A 5 0.36 -2.78 -13.83
C LEU A 5 0.50 -2.47 -15.33
N SER A 6 1.24 -3.29 -16.06
CA SER A 6 1.23 -3.26 -17.53
C SER A 6 0.09 -4.11 -18.08
N GLU A 7 -0.27 -3.91 -19.37
CA GLU A 7 -1.34 -4.67 -20.02
C GLU A 7 -1.04 -6.18 -20.10
N ILE A 8 0.24 -6.55 -20.09
CA ILE A 8 0.69 -7.95 -20.08
C ILE A 8 0.81 -8.52 -18.65
N GLY A 9 0.31 -7.80 -17.64
CA GLY A 9 0.26 -8.25 -16.24
C GLY A 9 1.60 -8.14 -15.49
N GLU A 10 2.57 -7.36 -15.97
CA GLU A 10 3.78 -7.06 -15.18
C GLU A 10 3.47 -6.04 -14.10
N VAL A 11 4.05 -6.24 -12.91
CA VAL A 11 3.91 -5.33 -11.77
C VAL A 11 5.22 -4.56 -11.58
N LYS A 12 5.15 -3.22 -11.55
CA LYS A 12 6.32 -2.36 -11.35
C LYS A 12 6.07 -1.31 -10.29
N LEU A 13 7.11 -0.99 -9.52
CA LEU A 13 7.10 0.15 -8.62
C LEU A 13 7.29 1.44 -9.44
N ALA A 14 6.59 2.48 -9.05
CA ALA A 14 6.67 3.80 -9.65
C ALA A 14 6.82 4.87 -8.56
N ASP A 15 7.08 6.09 -9.00
CA ASP A 15 7.21 7.27 -8.14
C ASP A 15 8.29 7.14 -7.05
N PHE A 16 9.52 7.35 -7.50
CA PHE A 16 10.73 7.40 -6.66
C PHE A 16 11.05 8.83 -6.20
N GLY A 17 10.10 9.78 -6.30
CA GLY A 17 10.34 11.20 -5.97
C GLY A 17 10.73 11.46 -4.51
N VAL A 18 10.46 10.48 -3.64
CA VAL A 18 10.82 10.47 -2.20
C VAL A 18 11.82 9.37 -1.83
N ALA A 19 12.38 8.66 -2.81
CA ALA A 19 13.35 7.61 -2.55
C ALA A 19 14.63 8.21 -1.97
N GLY A 20 15.03 7.74 -0.78
CA GLY A 20 16.28 8.14 -0.14
C GLY A 20 17.43 7.24 -0.60
N GLN A 21 18.48 7.83 -1.18
CA GLN A 21 19.74 7.12 -1.38
C GLN A 21 20.48 7.05 -0.04
N LEU A 22 21.00 5.88 0.34
CA LEU A 22 21.72 5.64 1.59
C LEU A 22 23.15 6.25 1.59
N THR A 23 23.35 7.43 0.99
CA THR A 23 24.62 8.15 0.99
C THR A 23 24.70 9.08 2.20
N ASN A 24 25.81 9.02 2.94
CA ASN A 24 26.10 9.77 4.16
C ASN A 24 26.27 11.29 3.92
N THR A 25 25.24 11.97 3.41
CA THR A 25 25.19 13.43 3.34
C THR A 25 23.83 13.93 3.79
N THR A 26 23.75 14.20 5.09
CA THR A 26 22.65 14.85 5.80
C THR A 26 22.21 16.15 5.12
N SER A 27 21.18 16.08 4.29
CA SER A 27 20.36 17.24 3.95
C SER A 27 19.04 17.11 4.68
N LYS A 28 18.92 17.81 5.82
CA LYS A 28 17.70 17.88 6.65
C LYS A 28 16.53 18.41 5.83
N ARG A 29 15.82 17.55 5.10
CA ARG A 29 14.49 17.88 4.57
C ARG A 29 13.49 17.74 5.73
N ASN A 30 13.07 18.87 6.27
CA ASN A 30 12.03 18.98 7.30
C ASN A 30 10.60 18.84 6.75
N SER A 31 10.44 18.52 5.46
CA SER A 31 9.12 18.25 4.88
C SER A 31 8.69 16.85 5.29
N LEU A 32 7.54 16.76 5.95
CA LEU A 32 6.89 15.49 6.29
C LEU A 32 6.31 14.90 5.00
N VAL A 33 7.18 14.42 4.11
CA VAL A 33 6.81 13.91 2.79
C VAL A 33 6.51 12.43 2.89
N GLY A 34 5.26 12.07 2.66
CA GLY A 34 4.76 10.70 2.66
C GLY A 34 3.24 10.70 2.89
N THR A 35 2.54 9.71 2.37
CA THR A 35 1.13 9.51 2.69
C THR A 35 1.06 8.85 4.08
N PRO A 36 0.64 9.56 5.15
CA PRO A 36 0.98 9.20 6.52
C PRO A 36 0.45 7.84 6.99
N PHE A 37 -0.58 7.32 6.34
CA PHE A 37 -1.18 6.03 6.66
C PHE A 37 -0.25 4.84 6.41
N TRP A 38 0.72 4.97 5.51
CA TRP A 38 1.70 3.91 5.17
C TRP A 38 3.04 4.09 5.88
N MET A 39 3.27 5.22 6.57
CA MET A 39 4.57 5.51 7.19
C MET A 39 4.85 4.60 8.38
N ALA A 40 6.09 4.11 8.47
CA ALA A 40 6.56 3.34 9.61
C ALA A 40 6.73 4.22 10.87
N PRO A 41 6.55 3.66 12.08
CA PRO A 41 6.68 4.42 13.33
C PRO A 41 8.01 5.16 13.47
N GLU A 42 9.12 4.53 13.09
CA GLU A 42 10.47 5.09 13.18
C GLU A 42 10.68 6.28 12.22
N VAL A 43 10.03 6.26 11.05
CA VAL A 43 10.08 7.37 10.08
C VAL A 43 9.31 8.57 10.63
N ILE A 44 8.15 8.34 11.25
CA ILE A 44 7.35 9.39 11.90
C ILE A 44 8.12 10.01 13.06
N CYS A 45 8.78 9.19 13.86
CA CYS A 45 9.61 9.62 14.99
C CYS A 45 10.96 10.23 14.56
N ARG A 46 11.23 10.41 13.26
CA ARG A 46 12.48 10.96 12.71
C ARG A 46 13.73 10.22 13.20
N SER A 47 13.59 8.93 13.50
CA SER A 47 14.71 8.08 13.85
C SER A 47 15.47 7.70 12.58
N ALA A 48 16.71 7.22 12.73
CA ALA A 48 17.40 6.58 11.60
C ALA A 48 16.55 5.41 11.10
N TYR A 49 16.26 5.39 9.81
CA TYR A 49 15.48 4.34 9.17
C TYR A 49 16.28 3.76 8.01
N ASP A 50 15.99 2.50 7.70
CA ASP A 50 16.58 1.77 6.60
C ASP A 50 15.46 1.14 5.74
N SER A 51 15.82 0.17 4.90
CA SER A 51 14.87 -0.58 4.06
C SER A 51 13.73 -1.26 4.82
N LYS A 52 13.79 -1.42 6.15
CA LYS A 52 12.70 -2.02 6.95
C LYS A 52 11.49 -1.10 7.04
N ALA A 53 11.63 0.19 6.80
CA ALA A 53 10.49 1.12 6.69
C ALA A 53 9.60 0.77 5.48
N ASP A 54 10.19 0.31 4.38
CA ASP A 54 9.44 -0.15 3.20
C ASP A 54 8.68 -1.44 3.47
N ILE A 55 9.22 -2.32 4.34
CA ILE A 55 8.56 -3.56 4.76
C ILE A 55 7.29 -3.25 5.57
N TRP A 56 7.33 -2.24 6.45
CA TRP A 56 6.12 -1.78 7.13
C TRP A 56 5.08 -1.25 6.12
N SER A 57 5.53 -0.39 5.20
CA SER A 57 4.66 0.19 4.16
C SER A 57 4.01 -0.90 3.31
N LEU A 58 4.74 -1.96 2.98
CA LEU A 58 4.23 -3.15 2.30
C LEU A 58 3.14 -3.86 3.11
N GLY A 59 3.30 -3.98 4.44
CA GLY A 59 2.28 -4.54 5.32
C GLY A 59 0.98 -3.73 5.31
N ILE A 60 1.08 -2.40 5.29
CA ILE A 60 -0.09 -1.51 5.15
C ILE A 60 -0.74 -1.68 3.78
N THR A 61 0.05 -1.70 2.70
CA THR A 61 -0.44 -1.94 1.33
C THR A 61 -1.10 -3.31 1.20
N ALA A 62 -0.61 -4.34 1.88
CA ALA A 62 -1.26 -5.65 1.90
C ALA A 62 -2.66 -5.60 2.52
N ILE A 63 -2.85 -4.83 3.60
CA ILE A 63 -4.18 -4.60 4.18
C ILE A 63 -5.07 -3.80 3.22
N GLU A 64 -4.52 -2.77 2.59
CA GLU A 64 -5.23 -1.97 1.59
C GLU A 64 -5.71 -2.82 0.42
N LEU A 65 -4.85 -3.66 -0.16
CA LEU A 65 -5.23 -4.58 -1.24
C LEU A 65 -6.32 -5.58 -0.81
N ALA A 66 -6.34 -5.95 0.47
CA ALA A 66 -7.32 -6.88 1.01
C ALA A 66 -8.68 -6.21 1.32
N LYS A 67 -8.68 -4.94 1.70
CA LYS A 67 -9.87 -4.22 2.23
C LYS A 67 -10.33 -3.03 1.38
N GLY A 68 -9.60 -2.68 0.33
CA GLY A 68 -9.81 -1.50 -0.51
C GLY A 68 -9.37 -0.17 0.12
N LYS A 69 -8.92 -0.16 1.38
CA LYS A 69 -8.47 1.05 2.08
C LYS A 69 -7.42 0.77 3.14
N ALA A 70 -6.51 1.71 3.34
CA ALA A 70 -5.52 1.65 4.42
C ALA A 70 -6.19 1.72 5.81
N PRO A 71 -5.54 1.18 6.86
CA PRO A 71 -6.00 1.35 8.23
C PRO A 71 -6.12 2.84 8.59
N ARG A 72 -7.22 3.22 9.24
CA ARG A 72 -7.48 4.59 9.71
C ARG A 72 -7.57 5.62 8.58
N SER A 73 -7.89 5.22 7.36
CA SER A 73 -8.04 6.11 6.20
C SER A 73 -9.12 7.19 6.36
N ASP A 74 -10.03 7.00 7.32
CA ASP A 74 -11.10 7.92 7.71
C ASP A 74 -10.63 9.04 8.66
N LEU A 75 -9.44 8.92 9.25
CA LEU A 75 -8.91 9.90 10.19
C LEU A 75 -8.11 11.01 9.47
N HIS A 76 -8.13 12.21 10.07
CA HIS A 76 -7.29 13.30 9.62
C HIS A 76 -5.80 12.91 9.66
N PRO A 77 -5.01 13.17 8.60
CA PRO A 77 -3.59 12.79 8.49
C PRO A 77 -2.74 13.08 9.73
N MET A 78 -2.90 14.26 10.33
CA MET A 78 -2.18 14.65 11.55
C MET A 78 -2.49 13.76 12.76
N LYS A 79 -3.73 13.27 12.89
CA LYS A 79 -4.13 12.35 13.96
C LYS A 79 -3.45 11.00 13.79
N VAL A 80 -3.27 10.55 12.54
CA VAL A 80 -2.63 9.27 12.23
C VAL A 80 -1.15 9.27 12.63
N LEU A 81 -0.43 10.38 12.39
CA LEU A 81 0.96 10.55 12.84
C LEU A 81 1.12 10.39 14.36
N LEU A 82 0.15 10.85 15.14
CA LEU A 82 0.16 10.69 16.61
C LEU A 82 -0.20 9.27 17.04
N LEU A 83 -1.05 8.58 16.27
CA LEU A 83 -1.58 7.26 16.64
C LEU A 83 -0.66 6.11 16.27
N ILE A 84 0.06 6.17 15.14
CA ILE A 84 0.91 5.06 14.67
C ILE A 84 1.97 4.66 15.72
N PRO A 85 2.74 5.58 16.32
CA PRO A 85 3.74 5.19 17.32
C PRO A 85 3.12 4.65 18.61
N LYS A 86 1.95 5.17 19.02
CA LYS A 86 1.32 4.87 20.32
C LYS A 86 0.47 3.60 20.32
N SER A 87 -0.24 3.34 19.23
CA SER A 87 -1.23 2.25 19.15
C SER A 87 -0.57 0.92 18.81
N ASN A 88 -1.25 -0.21 19.07
CA ASN A 88 -0.81 -1.49 18.54
C ASN A 88 -0.79 -1.47 17.00
N PRO A 89 0.09 -2.26 16.35
CA PRO A 89 0.10 -2.39 14.90
C PRO A 89 -1.25 -2.84 14.35
N PRO A 90 -1.64 -2.38 13.15
CA PRO A 90 -2.84 -2.88 12.49
C PRO A 90 -2.77 -4.39 12.26
N GLN A 91 -3.94 -5.06 12.33
CA GLN A 91 -4.07 -6.48 12.03
C GLN A 91 -5.03 -6.71 10.86
N LEU A 92 -4.77 -7.76 10.08
CA LEU A 92 -5.66 -8.19 9.00
C LEU A 92 -6.82 -9.03 9.56
N ASN A 93 -7.83 -8.35 10.09
CA ASN A 93 -9.06 -8.98 10.59
C ASN A 93 -10.03 -9.29 9.44
N GLY A 94 -10.73 -10.44 9.53
CA GLY A 94 -11.72 -10.91 8.56
C GLY A 94 -11.49 -12.35 8.13
N ASN A 95 -12.22 -12.80 7.12
CA ASN A 95 -12.09 -14.15 6.56
C ASN A 95 -10.91 -14.22 5.57
N TYR A 96 -9.68 -14.09 6.07
CA TYR A 96 -8.46 -14.20 5.29
C TYR A 96 -7.64 -15.42 5.72
N SER A 97 -6.89 -16.00 4.78
CA SER A 97 -6.06 -17.17 5.06
C SER A 97 -5.04 -16.88 6.18
N LYS A 98 -4.73 -17.90 6.98
CA LYS A 98 -3.71 -17.80 8.04
C LYS A 98 -2.38 -17.27 7.50
N HIS A 99 -1.91 -17.83 6.39
CA HIS A 99 -0.65 -17.43 5.75
C HIS A 99 -0.63 -15.96 5.31
N PHE A 100 -1.78 -15.39 4.92
CA PHE A 100 -1.84 -13.98 4.57
C PHE A 100 -1.72 -13.09 5.81
N ARG A 101 -2.41 -13.46 6.88
CA ARG A 101 -2.30 -12.77 8.18
C ARG A 101 -0.87 -12.82 8.72
N GLU A 102 -0.20 -13.96 8.61
CA GLU A 102 1.21 -14.12 9.01
C GLU A 102 2.15 -13.17 8.25
N VAL A 103 1.94 -12.95 6.95
CA VAL A 103 2.73 -11.96 6.18
C VAL A 103 2.49 -10.54 6.71
N VAL A 104 1.22 -10.16 6.91
CA VAL A 104 0.87 -8.82 7.40
C VAL A 104 1.44 -8.58 8.79
N GLU A 105 1.30 -9.54 9.71
CA GLU A 105 1.82 -9.44 11.08
C GLU A 105 3.35 -9.36 11.11
N ALA A 106 4.04 -10.13 10.27
CA ALA A 106 5.51 -10.08 10.17
C ALA A 106 6.00 -8.70 9.67
N CYS A 107 5.30 -8.11 8.69
CA CYS A 107 5.62 -6.78 8.18
C CYS A 107 5.34 -5.67 9.20
N LEU A 108 4.24 -5.78 9.97
CA LEU A 108 3.76 -4.74 10.88
C LEU A 108 4.29 -4.92 12.32
N ASN A 109 5.60 -5.17 12.45
CA ASN A 109 6.28 -5.14 13.73
C ASN A 109 6.75 -3.71 14.06
N LYS A 110 6.53 -3.22 15.28
CA LYS A 110 7.02 -1.89 15.66
C LYS A 110 8.55 -1.80 15.67
N ASP A 111 9.21 -2.88 16.08
CA ASP A 111 10.66 -2.96 16.05
C ASP A 111 11.12 -3.34 14.63
N PRO A 112 11.83 -2.46 13.91
CA PRO A 112 12.31 -2.72 12.55
C PRO A 112 13.25 -3.94 12.47
N ALA A 113 13.96 -4.27 13.55
CA ALA A 113 14.86 -5.41 13.59
C ALA A 113 14.11 -6.74 13.42
N ASN A 114 12.89 -6.81 13.97
CA ASN A 114 12.03 -8.01 13.92
C ASN A 114 11.24 -8.14 12.61
N ARG A 115 11.29 -7.13 11.73
CA ARG A 115 10.68 -7.23 10.40
C ARG A 115 11.58 -8.07 9.47
N PRO A 116 11.02 -9.00 8.69
CA PRO A 116 11.79 -9.72 7.69
C PRO A 116 12.28 -8.77 6.59
N THR A 117 13.35 -9.15 5.90
CA THR A 117 13.76 -8.52 4.65
C THR A 117 12.81 -8.93 3.51
N ALA A 118 12.80 -8.16 2.42
CA ALA A 118 12.03 -8.52 1.22
C ALA A 118 12.39 -9.91 0.70
N LYS A 119 13.67 -10.29 0.76
CA LYS A 119 14.16 -11.63 0.35
C LYS A 119 13.61 -12.75 1.23
N GLU A 120 13.41 -12.49 2.52
CA GLU A 120 12.82 -13.45 3.44
C GLU A 120 11.30 -13.57 3.23
N LEU A 121 10.60 -12.45 2.99
CA LEU A 121 9.18 -12.45 2.67
C LEU A 121 8.84 -13.30 1.44
N LEU A 122 9.69 -13.30 0.42
CA LEU A 122 9.51 -14.16 -0.77
C LEU A 122 9.46 -15.66 -0.43
N LYS A 123 9.94 -16.07 0.75
CA LYS A 123 9.90 -17.46 1.21
C LYS A 123 8.61 -17.82 1.94
N PHE A 124 7.77 -16.84 2.32
CA PHE A 124 6.54 -17.09 3.06
C PHE A 124 5.56 -17.91 2.21
N PRO A 125 4.80 -18.85 2.80
CA PRO A 125 3.90 -19.72 2.03
C PRO A 125 2.86 -18.96 1.21
N PHE A 126 2.38 -17.81 1.70
CA PHE A 126 1.44 -16.96 0.96
C PHE A 126 2.04 -16.46 -0.35
N ILE A 127 3.28 -15.95 -0.31
CA ILE A 127 3.98 -15.40 -1.48
C ILE A 127 4.46 -16.51 -2.40
N ARG A 128 4.98 -17.62 -1.85
CA ARG A 128 5.43 -18.77 -2.67
C ARG A 128 4.30 -19.43 -3.46
N LYS A 129 3.06 -19.30 -3.00
CA LYS A 129 1.86 -19.81 -3.69
C LYS A 129 1.23 -18.78 -4.62
N ALA A 130 1.93 -17.68 -4.93
CA ALA A 130 1.47 -16.70 -5.90
C ALA A 130 1.18 -17.37 -7.25
N LYS A 131 0.06 -16.97 -7.86
CA LYS A 131 -0.37 -17.48 -9.16
C LYS A 131 0.36 -16.75 -10.29
N LYS A 132 0.20 -17.26 -11.52
CA LYS A 132 0.74 -16.64 -12.73
C LYS A 132 0.09 -15.27 -13.00
N ASN A 133 0.81 -14.41 -13.71
CA ASN A 133 0.35 -13.07 -14.09
C ASN A 133 -0.93 -13.06 -14.94
N SER A 134 -1.32 -14.18 -15.55
CA SER A 134 -2.59 -14.31 -16.27
C SER A 134 -3.80 -13.88 -15.43
N TYR A 135 -3.79 -14.17 -14.12
CA TYR A 135 -4.86 -13.74 -13.22
C TYR A 135 -4.93 -12.22 -13.04
N ILE A 136 -3.80 -11.52 -13.23
CA ILE A 136 -3.76 -10.05 -13.20
C ILE A 136 -4.32 -9.50 -14.51
N ILE A 137 -4.03 -10.13 -15.65
CA ILE A 137 -4.58 -9.75 -16.96
C ILE A 137 -6.11 -9.82 -16.92
N ASP A 138 -6.67 -10.92 -16.39
CA ASP A 138 -8.13 -11.06 -16.23
C ASP A 138 -8.73 -9.94 -15.36
N LEU A 139 -8.00 -9.46 -14.34
CA LEU A 139 -8.42 -8.34 -13.50
C LEU A 139 -8.36 -7.00 -14.24
N ILE A 140 -7.33 -6.80 -15.08
CA ILE A 140 -7.20 -5.60 -15.91
C ILE A 140 -8.36 -5.52 -16.90
N GLU A 141 -8.71 -6.62 -17.57
CA GLU A 141 -9.84 -6.67 -18.51
C GLU A 141 -11.16 -6.35 -17.82
N LYS A 142 -11.41 -6.96 -16.65
CA LYS A 142 -12.61 -6.64 -15.83
C LYS A 142 -12.68 -5.16 -15.46
N TYR A 143 -11.56 -4.56 -15.09
CA TYR A 143 -11.51 -3.14 -14.78
C TYR A 143 -11.80 -2.25 -16.01
N LYS A 144 -11.26 -2.60 -17.19
CA LYS A 144 -11.55 -1.90 -18.46
C LYS A 144 -13.05 -1.92 -18.76
N THR A 145 -13.69 -3.09 -18.72
CA THR A 145 -15.13 -3.24 -18.95
C THR A 145 -15.96 -2.46 -17.94
N TRP A 146 -15.61 -2.54 -16.64
CA TRP A 146 -16.31 -1.77 -15.61
C TRP A 146 -16.22 -0.26 -15.86
N LYS A 147 -15.03 0.24 -16.21
CA LYS A 147 -14.80 1.67 -16.47
C LYS A 147 -15.57 2.17 -17.69
N GLU A 148 -15.66 1.37 -18.76
CA GLU A 148 -16.43 1.70 -19.96
C GLU A 148 -17.93 1.81 -19.68
N GLN A 149 -18.47 0.92 -18.84
CA GLN A 149 -19.87 0.95 -18.42
C GLN A 149 -20.18 2.17 -17.53
N ASP A 150 -19.29 2.49 -16.59
CA ASP A 150 -19.42 3.67 -15.72
C ASP A 150 -19.35 4.98 -16.53
N SER A 151 -18.44 5.04 -17.51
CA SER A 151 -18.30 6.18 -18.44
C SER A 151 -19.51 6.33 -19.38
N GLY A 152 -20.18 5.22 -19.71
CA GLY A 152 -21.42 5.23 -20.49
C GLY A 152 -22.63 5.74 -19.70
N PHE A 153 -22.63 5.59 -18.38
CA PHE A 153 -23.69 6.07 -17.49
C PHE A 153 -23.58 7.59 -17.25
N SER A 154 -22.37 8.14 -17.16
CA SER A 154 -22.16 9.60 -17.01
C SER A 154 -22.55 10.42 -18.24
N ASN A 155 -22.60 9.81 -19.43
CA ASN A 155 -23.01 10.50 -20.67
C ASN A 155 -24.52 10.57 -20.88
N PHE A 156 -25.33 9.87 -20.07
CA PHE A 156 -26.80 9.90 -20.17
C PHE A 156 -27.46 10.92 -19.23
N SER A 157 -26.75 11.43 -18.21
CA SER A 157 -27.33 12.39 -17.25
C SER A 157 -27.27 13.85 -17.69
N ASP A 158 -26.47 14.20 -18.71
CA ASP A 158 -26.34 15.58 -19.20
C ASP A 158 -27.28 15.91 -20.38
N SER A 159 -28.07 14.95 -20.87
CA SER A 159 -28.95 15.13 -22.03
C SER A 159 -30.43 15.44 -21.71
N GLU A 160 -30.84 15.48 -20.44
CA GLU A 160 -32.23 15.80 -20.05
C GLU A 160 -32.42 17.19 -19.42
N ALA A 161 -31.39 18.05 -19.35
CA ALA A 161 -31.47 19.37 -18.71
C ALA A 161 -31.58 20.57 -19.68
N SER A 162 -31.96 20.35 -20.94
CA SER A 162 -32.09 21.42 -21.94
C SER A 162 -33.35 21.27 -22.81
N ASP A 163 -34.52 21.22 -22.18
CA ASP A 163 -35.76 21.64 -22.83
C ASP A 163 -36.79 22.04 -21.77
N SER A 164 -36.77 23.31 -21.35
CA SER A 164 -37.87 24.04 -20.68
C SER A 164 -37.59 25.54 -20.68
#